data_AF-A0A5S9MMH4-F1
#
_entry.id   AF-A0A5S9MMH4-F1
#
_cell.length_a   1.000
_cell.length_b   1.000
_cell.length_c   1.000
_cell.angle_alpha   90.00
_cell.angle_beta   90.00
_cell.angle_gamma   90.00
#
_symmetry.space_group_name_H-M   'P 1'
#
loop_
_entity.id
_entity.type
_entity.pdbx_description
1 polymer ?
#
loop_
_entity_poly.entity_id
_entity_poly.type
_entity_poly.pdbx_seq_one_letter_code
_entity_poly.pdbx_strand_id
1 'polypeptide(L)'
;MSGCQQVKKSLPARYKGLPEVGNPMSPDMEIIQSLQPTDVLSVTTLQYDLETPFQQAGVPATYLNLESMADMEKAITKLGDQYDRKKQAERIVSEFEQKKKDIQERTKGKRKPSVLILLGVPGRQLFGGDREFIYW
;
A
#
# COMPACT_ATOMS: atom_id res chain seq x y z
N MET A 1 -14.07 -15.15 25.00
CA MET A 1 -14.43 -14.05 24.07
C MET A 1 -13.18 -13.24 23.83
N SER A 2 -12.46 -13.48 22.74
CA SER A 2 -11.22 -12.74 22.44
C SER A 2 -11.51 -11.76 21.32
N GLY A 3 -11.77 -10.50 21.70
CA GLY A 3 -11.91 -9.40 20.76
C GLY A 3 -10.55 -9.07 20.16
N CYS A 4 -10.43 -9.25 18.84
CA CYS A 4 -9.23 -8.85 18.11
C CYS A 4 -9.26 -7.33 17.95
N GLN A 5 -8.34 -6.62 18.60
CA GLN A 5 -8.18 -5.18 18.45
C GLN A 5 -7.82 -4.87 17.00
N GLN A 6 -8.78 -4.30 16.26
CA GLN A 6 -8.52 -3.68 14.97
C GLN A 6 -7.44 -2.62 15.16
N VAL A 7 -6.30 -2.76 14.49
CA VAL A 7 -5.27 -1.72 14.48
C VAL A 7 -5.84 -0.53 13.73
N LYS A 8 -6.47 0.42 14.43
CA LYS A 8 -6.86 1.72 13.87
C LYS A 8 -5.57 2.50 13.59
N LYS A 9 -4.98 2.28 12.41
CA LYS A 9 -3.94 3.18 11.89
C LYS A 9 -4.54 4.58 11.81
N SER A 10 -3.83 5.57 12.35
CA SER A 10 -4.28 6.95 12.30
C SER A 10 -4.27 7.45 10.85
N LEU A 11 -5.44 7.88 10.36
CA LEU A 11 -5.55 8.50 9.04
C LEU A 11 -5.23 10.01 9.13
N PRO A 12 -4.75 10.65 8.04
CA PRO A 12 -4.56 12.09 7.98
C PRO A 12 -5.84 12.87 8.37
N ALA A 13 -5.69 13.93 9.17
CA ALA A 13 -6.81 14.70 9.73
C ALA A 13 -7.78 15.26 8.67
N ARG A 14 -7.29 15.53 7.45
CA ARG A 14 -8.10 16.00 6.30
C ARG A 14 -9.21 15.04 5.86
N TYR A 15 -9.16 13.78 6.27
CA TYR A 15 -10.19 12.77 5.93
C TYR A 15 -11.16 12.52 7.07
N LYS A 16 -11.04 13.26 8.19
CA LYS A 16 -11.95 13.14 9.33
C LYS A 16 -13.37 13.51 8.89
N GLY A 17 -14.34 12.65 9.21
CA GLY A 17 -15.75 12.86 8.89
C GLY A 17 -16.18 12.34 7.52
N LEU A 18 -15.27 11.76 6.72
CA LEU A 18 -15.64 11.00 5.54
C LEU A 18 -16.22 9.62 5.93
N PRO A 19 -17.13 9.05 5.12
CA PRO A 19 -17.67 7.72 5.36
C PRO A 19 -16.56 6.66 5.29
N GLU A 20 -16.60 5.69 6.22
CA GLU A 20 -15.74 4.52 6.18
C GLU A 20 -16.31 3.48 5.19
N VAL A 21 -15.45 2.87 4.38
CA VAL A 21 -15.82 1.89 3.35
C VAL A 21 -15.47 0.44 3.73
N GLY A 22 -15.32 0.18 5.03
CA GLY A 22 -15.02 -1.15 5.56
C GLY A 22 -13.52 -1.50 5.63
N ASN A 23 -13.24 -2.81 5.74
CA ASN A 23 -11.90 -3.34 5.89
C ASN A 23 -11.17 -3.34 4.53
N PRO A 24 -9.91 -2.88 4.42
CA PRO A 24 -9.16 -2.94 3.16
C PRO A 24 -9.09 -4.32 2.48
N MET A 25 -9.09 -5.41 3.26
CA MET A 25 -9.08 -6.79 2.75
C MET A 25 -10.45 -7.29 2.27
N SER A 26 -11.52 -6.65 2.73
CA SER A 26 -12.91 -7.00 2.43
C SER A 26 -13.77 -5.74 2.49
N PRO A 27 -13.60 -4.82 1.52
CA PRO A 27 -14.30 -3.55 1.50
C PRO A 27 -15.81 -3.75 1.26
N ASP A 28 -16.60 -2.79 1.74
CA ASP A 28 -18.06 -2.82 1.60
C ASP A 28 -18.47 -2.29 0.22
N MET A 29 -18.89 -3.19 -0.67
CA MET A 29 -19.27 -2.84 -2.04
C MET A 29 -20.53 -1.98 -2.11
N GLU A 30 -21.50 -2.17 -1.20
CA GLU A 30 -22.74 -1.40 -1.19
C GLU A 30 -22.44 0.06 -0.83
N ILE A 31 -21.61 0.27 0.19
CA ILE A 31 -21.17 1.61 0.57
C ILE A 31 -20.38 2.23 -0.58
N ILE A 32 -19.40 1.52 -1.16
CA ILE A 32 -18.58 2.05 -2.26
C ILE A 32 -19.45 2.45 -3.46
N GLN A 33 -20.40 1.61 -3.87
CA GLN A 33 -21.32 1.95 -4.96
C GLN A 33 -22.17 3.18 -4.65
N SER A 34 -22.65 3.31 -3.40
CA SER A 34 -23.47 4.46 -2.99
C SER A 34 -22.75 5.80 -3.14
N LEU A 35 -21.41 5.79 -3.05
CA LEU A 35 -20.55 6.97 -3.21
C LEU A 35 -20.30 7.34 -4.68
N GLN A 36 -20.66 6.48 -5.63
CA GLN A 36 -20.47 6.67 -7.08
C GLN A 36 -19.05 7.16 -7.44
N PRO A 37 -18.00 6.43 -7.03
CA PRO A 37 -16.62 6.85 -7.24
C PRO A 37 -16.26 6.82 -8.74
N THR A 38 -15.42 7.76 -9.16
CA THR A 38 -14.77 7.69 -10.48
C THR A 38 -13.62 6.68 -10.49
N ASP A 39 -12.97 6.52 -9.35
CA ASP A 39 -11.82 5.64 -9.15
C ASP A 39 -11.84 5.05 -7.74
N VAL A 40 -11.57 3.75 -7.64
CA VAL A 40 -11.23 3.07 -6.39
C VAL A 40 -9.79 2.59 -6.47
N LEU A 41 -8.96 2.98 -5.49
CA LEU A 41 -7.56 2.59 -5.45
C LEU A 41 -7.38 1.40 -4.50
N SER A 42 -6.81 0.32 -5.02
CA SER A 42 -6.36 -0.85 -4.25
C SER A 42 -4.91 -1.17 -4.58
N VAL A 43 -4.37 -2.27 -4.05
CA VAL A 43 -2.98 -2.71 -4.24
C VAL A 43 -2.91 -4.05 -4.96
N THR A 44 -1.85 -4.29 -5.72
CA THR A 44 -1.67 -5.53 -6.50
C THR A 44 -1.72 -6.79 -5.64
N THR A 45 -1.25 -6.70 -4.39
CA THR A 45 -1.29 -7.80 -3.42
C THR A 45 -2.69 -8.26 -3.03
N LEU A 46 -3.72 -7.43 -3.27
CA LEU A 46 -5.13 -7.75 -3.03
C LEU A 46 -5.93 -7.94 -4.31
N GLN A 47 -5.29 -7.82 -5.48
CA GLN A 47 -6.00 -7.89 -6.75
C GLN A 47 -6.70 -9.23 -6.95
N TYR A 48 -6.02 -10.34 -6.63
CA TYR A 48 -6.58 -11.68 -6.77
C TYR A 48 -7.92 -11.86 -6.03
N ASP A 49 -8.01 -11.32 -4.81
CA ASP A 49 -9.21 -11.44 -3.98
C ASP A 49 -10.30 -10.41 -4.33
N LEU A 50 -9.90 -9.20 -4.76
CA LEU A 50 -10.81 -8.06 -4.89
C LEU A 50 -11.26 -7.76 -6.33
N GLU A 51 -10.57 -8.25 -7.36
CA GLU A 51 -10.89 -7.96 -8.76
C GLU A 51 -12.29 -8.45 -9.15
N THR A 52 -12.61 -9.70 -8.83
CA THR A 52 -13.93 -10.26 -9.17
C THR A 52 -15.06 -9.52 -8.43
N PRO A 53 -15.00 -9.29 -7.10
CA PRO A 53 -16.00 -8.48 -6.40
C PRO A 53 -16.18 -7.07 -6.97
N PHE A 54 -15.10 -6.34 -7.27
CA PHE A 54 -15.20 -4.99 -7.84
C PHE A 54 -15.84 -5.00 -9.23
N GLN A 55 -15.48 -5.96 -10.09
CA GLN A 55 -16.07 -6.10 -11.42
C GLN A 55 -17.57 -6.42 -11.34
N GLN A 56 -17.97 -7.36 -10.48
CA GLN A 56 -19.38 -7.71 -10.27
C GLN A 56 -20.19 -6.53 -9.72
N ALA A 57 -19.56 -5.71 -8.89
CA ALA A 57 -20.13 -4.49 -8.34
C ALA A 57 -20.15 -3.32 -9.35
N GLY A 58 -19.58 -3.47 -10.55
CA GLY A 58 -19.45 -2.38 -11.52
C GLY A 58 -18.59 -1.21 -11.03
N VAL A 59 -17.69 -1.47 -10.08
CA VAL A 59 -16.83 -0.46 -9.46
C VAL A 59 -15.49 -0.43 -10.19
N PRO A 60 -15.06 0.74 -10.72
CA PRO A 60 -13.75 0.87 -11.36
C PRO A 60 -12.65 0.82 -10.31
N ALA A 61 -11.82 -0.24 -10.35
CA ALA A 61 -10.69 -0.40 -9.45
C ALA A 61 -9.35 -0.26 -10.19
N THR A 62 -8.45 0.54 -9.64
CA THR A 62 -7.05 0.64 -10.06
C THR A 62 -6.16 0.00 -9.00
N TYR A 63 -5.30 -0.92 -9.42
CA TYR A 63 -4.35 -1.62 -8.54
C TYR A 63 -2.96 -0.99 -8.63
N LEU A 64 -2.48 -0.50 -7.50
CA LEU A 64 -1.16 0.09 -7.34
C LEU A 64 -0.16 -1.00 -6.94
N ASN A 65 0.93 -1.12 -7.69
CA ASN A 65 2.03 -2.00 -7.30
C ASN A 65 2.89 -1.30 -6.25
N LEU A 66 2.82 -1.78 -5.01
CA LEU A 66 3.62 -1.30 -3.87
C LEU A 66 4.57 -2.39 -3.34
N GLU A 67 4.82 -3.42 -4.15
CA GLU A 67 5.64 -4.58 -3.78
C GLU A 67 7.13 -4.29 -3.84
N SER A 68 7.54 -3.13 -4.34
CA SER A 68 8.93 -2.66 -4.26
C SER A 68 9.00 -1.15 -4.08
N MET A 69 10.14 -0.65 -3.56
CA MET A 69 10.38 0.80 -3.47
C MET A 69 10.31 1.47 -4.84
N ALA A 70 10.89 0.84 -5.87
CA ALA A 70 10.87 1.37 -7.23
C ALA A 70 9.44 1.39 -7.81
N ASP A 71 8.63 0.37 -7.52
CA ASP A 71 7.24 0.32 -8.00
C ASP A 71 6.34 1.29 -7.22
N MET A 72 6.58 1.47 -5.92
CA MET A 72 5.94 2.50 -5.12
C MET A 72 6.24 3.91 -5.66
N GLU A 73 7.50 4.21 -6.00
CA GLU A 73 7.89 5.50 -6.57
C GLU A 73 7.22 5.75 -7.93
N LYS A 74 7.14 4.72 -8.78
CA LYS A 74 6.36 4.77 -10.03
C LYS A 74 4.87 4.99 -9.76
N ALA A 75 4.29 4.29 -8.78
CA ALA A 75 2.88 4.44 -8.42
C ALA A 75 2.57 5.85 -7.93
N ILE A 76 3.42 6.44 -7.08
CA ILE A 76 3.30 7.82 -6.61
C ILE A 76 3.38 8.80 -7.79
N THR A 77 4.31 8.58 -8.72
CA THR A 77 4.47 9.42 -9.92
C THR A 77 3.23 9.35 -10.79
N LYS A 78 2.71 8.13 -11.06
CA LYS A 78 1.48 7.90 -11.82
C LYS A 78 0.27 8.60 -11.19
N LEU A 79 0.12 8.53 -9.87
CA LEU A 79 -0.93 9.26 -9.15
C LEU A 79 -0.75 10.78 -9.26
N GLY A 80 0.50 11.26 -9.22
CA GLY A 80 0.84 12.66 -9.45
C GLY A 80 0.42 13.14 -10.84
N ASP A 81 0.62 12.32 -11.86
CA ASP A 81 0.17 12.63 -13.23
C ASP A 81 -1.35 12.58 -13.37
N GLN A 82 -2.00 11.54 -12.85
CA GLN A 82 -3.44 11.31 -12.97
C GLN A 82 -4.28 12.40 -12.27
N TYR A 83 -3.84 12.86 -11.10
CA TYR A 83 -4.60 13.80 -10.28
C TYR A 83 -4.06 15.24 -10.29
N ASP A 84 -3.17 15.57 -11.23
CA ASP A 84 -2.51 16.88 -11.36
C ASP A 84 -1.80 17.31 -10.06
N ARG A 85 -1.01 16.40 -9.50
CA ARG A 85 -0.20 16.57 -8.28
C ARG A 85 1.28 16.24 -8.51
N LYS A 86 1.79 16.50 -9.71
CA LYS A 86 3.17 16.16 -10.12
C LYS A 86 4.22 16.69 -9.16
N LYS A 87 4.13 17.96 -8.77
CA LYS A 87 5.09 18.58 -7.81
C LYS A 87 5.09 17.88 -6.44
N GLN A 88 3.93 17.46 -5.96
CA GLN A 88 3.81 16.73 -4.69
C GLN A 88 4.40 15.32 -4.82
N ALA A 89 4.13 14.63 -5.94
CA ALA A 89 4.70 13.32 -6.22
C ALA A 89 6.24 13.38 -6.33
N GLU A 90 6.76 14.33 -7.12
CA GLU A 90 8.20 14.57 -7.28
C GLU A 90 8.89 14.83 -5.94
N ARG A 91 8.28 15.63 -5.07
CA ARG A 91 8.81 15.89 -3.72
C ARG A 91 8.91 14.61 -2.91
N ILE A 92 7.86 13.79 -2.88
CA ILE A 92 7.84 12.54 -2.10
C ILE A 92 8.87 11.54 -2.65
N VAL A 93 8.93 11.37 -3.96
CA VAL A 93 9.91 10.48 -4.61
C VAL A 93 11.34 10.95 -4.33
N SER A 94 11.59 12.26 -4.42
CA SER A 94 12.91 12.83 -4.11
C SER A 94 13.31 12.63 -2.65
N GLU A 95 12.37 12.73 -1.71
CA GLU A 95 12.61 12.44 -0.29
C GLU A 95 12.98 10.96 -0.07
N PHE A 96 12.35 10.03 -0.79
CA PHE A 96 12.73 8.61 -0.74
C PHE A 96 14.11 8.36 -1.34
N GLU A 97 14.40 8.93 -2.51
CA GLU A 97 15.73 8.83 -3.14
C GLU A 97 16.84 9.37 -2.24
N GLN A 98 16.62 10.51 -1.60
CA GLN A 98 17.60 11.07 -0.68
C GLN A 98 17.84 10.14 0.52
N LYS A 99 16.77 9.62 1.14
CA LYS A 99 16.90 8.68 2.26
C LYS A 99 17.61 7.38 1.85
N LYS A 100 17.33 6.85 0.65
CA LYS A 100 18.02 5.68 0.10
C LYS A 100 19.53 5.93 -0.01
N LYS A 101 19.92 7.08 -0.59
CA LYS A 101 21.33 7.49 -0.70
C LYS A 101 21.98 7.62 0.68
N ASP A 102 21.34 8.31 1.61
CA ASP A 102 21.86 8.50 2.97
C ASP A 102 22.11 7.16 3.68
N ILE A 103 21.19 6.20 3.55
CA ILE A 103 21.33 4.86 4.15
C ILE A 103 22.45 4.08 3.46
N GLN A 104 22.53 4.12 2.12
CA GLN A 104 23.57 3.44 1.35
C GLN A 104 24.97 3.98 1.71
N GLU A 105 25.11 5.29 1.88
CA GLU A 105 26.36 5.91 2.31
C GLU A 105 26.75 5.49 3.73
N ARG A 106 25.79 5.51 4.68
CA ARG A 106 26.01 5.11 6.08
C ARG A 106 26.33 3.62 6.25
N THR A 107 25.94 2.79 5.29
CA THR A 107 26.14 1.33 5.34
C THR A 107 27.30 0.86 4.48
N LYS A 108 27.88 1.75 3.66
CA LYS A 108 29.03 1.45 2.81
C LYS A 108 30.21 0.94 3.65
N GLY A 109 30.78 -0.19 3.22
CA GLY A 109 31.93 -0.82 3.89
C GLY A 109 31.61 -1.53 5.21
N LYS A 110 30.34 -1.52 5.68
CA LYS A 110 29.94 -2.31 6.85
C LYS A 110 29.76 -3.78 6.48
N ARG A 111 29.95 -4.66 7.47
CA ARG A 111 29.68 -6.10 7.34
C ARG A 111 28.19 -6.30 7.05
N LYS A 112 27.87 -7.17 6.09
CA LYS A 112 26.50 -7.54 5.72
C LYS A 112 26.07 -8.76 6.54
N PRO A 113 25.25 -8.61 7.60
CA PRO A 113 24.73 -9.76 8.32
C PRO A 113 23.72 -10.50 7.44
N SER A 114 23.62 -11.82 7.62
CA SER A 114 22.50 -12.59 7.09
C SER A 114 21.27 -12.34 7.96
N VAL A 115 20.13 -12.06 7.33
CA VAL A 115 18.88 -11.74 8.02
C VAL A 115 17.82 -12.73 7.55
N LEU A 116 16.96 -13.17 8.46
CA LEU A 116 15.74 -13.91 8.18
C LEU A 116 14.56 -13.05 8.62
N ILE A 117 13.57 -12.91 7.76
CA ILE A 117 12.38 -12.08 8.02
C ILE A 117 11.17 -12.99 8.07
N LEU A 118 10.44 -12.91 9.18
CA LEU A 118 9.27 -13.73 9.44
C LEU A 118 8.05 -12.82 9.51
N LEU A 119 7.15 -12.96 8.54
CA LEU A 119 5.86 -12.27 8.53
C LEU A 119 4.78 -13.24 9.03
N GLY A 120 4.34 -13.05 10.27
CA GLY A 120 3.24 -13.84 10.85
C GLY A 120 1.88 -13.24 10.53
N VAL A 121 0.97 -14.03 9.95
CA VAL A 121 -0.44 -13.67 9.77
C VAL A 121 -1.28 -14.56 10.70
N PRO A 122 -2.32 -14.04 11.39
CA PRO A 122 -3.14 -14.87 12.27
C PRO A 122 -3.70 -16.11 11.54
N GLY A 123 -3.35 -17.30 12.03
CA GLY A 123 -3.83 -18.58 11.48
C GLY A 123 -3.00 -19.20 10.34
N ARG A 124 -1.96 -18.52 9.80
CA ARG A 124 -1.02 -19.08 8.81
C ARG A 124 0.38 -18.48 8.96
N GLN A 125 1.40 -19.34 9.14
CA GLN A 125 2.81 -18.94 8.98
C GLN A 125 3.14 -18.85 7.49
N LEU A 126 3.48 -17.66 7.02
CA LEU A 126 4.06 -17.46 5.68
C LEU A 126 5.58 -17.39 5.85
N PHE A 127 6.30 -18.20 5.07
CA PHE A 127 7.76 -18.13 4.97
C PHE A 127 8.11 -17.29 3.75
N GLY A 128 8.44 -16.01 3.96
CA GLY A 128 8.89 -15.13 2.89
C GLY A 128 10.31 -15.50 2.45
N GLY A 129 10.45 -16.01 1.22
CA GLY A 129 11.73 -16.00 0.49
C GLY A 129 11.96 -14.63 -0.17
N ASP A 130 13.09 -14.46 -0.87
CA ASP A 130 13.69 -13.21 -1.43
C ASP A 130 12.78 -12.23 -2.23
N ARG A 131 11.47 -12.46 -2.33
CA ARG A 131 10.50 -11.67 -3.11
C ARG A 131 9.46 -10.92 -2.27
N GLU A 132 9.44 -11.06 -0.94
CA GLU A 132 8.60 -10.22 -0.08
C GLU A 132 9.40 -9.00 0.37
N PHE A 133 8.92 -7.80 0.03
CA PHE A 133 9.58 -6.55 0.38
C PHE A 133 9.51 -6.30 1.89
N ILE A 134 10.56 -6.73 2.58
CA ILE A 134 11.13 -6.04 3.74
C ILE A 134 12.65 -6.22 3.65
N TYR A 135 13.34 -5.58 2.71
CA TYR A 135 14.80 -5.41 2.84
C TYR A 135 15.13 -3.97 2.50
N TRP A 136 15.46 -3.18 3.54
CA TRP A 136 16.71 -2.46 3.77
C TRP A 136 16.60 -1.67 5.10
#